data_AF-A0A941GFS4-F1
#
_entry.id   AF-A0A941GFS4-F1
#
_cell.length_a   1.000
_cell.length_b   1.000
_cell.length_c   1.000
_cell.angle_alpha   90.00
_cell.angle_beta   90.00
_cell.angle_gamma   90.00
#
_symmetry.space_group_name_H-M   'P 1'
#
loop_
_entity.id
_entity.type
_entity.pdbx_description
1 polymer ?
#
loop_
_entity_poly.entity_id
_entity_poly.type
_entity_poly.pdbx_seq_one_letter_code
_entity_poly.pdbx_strand_id
1 'polypeptide(L)'
;MDKIILNQMEFYGYHGVFKEENKLGQRFIVDLQAEVDLAKAGETDDLQYSVNYGQLFLDVKEIVEGKPYKLIEAVAENITRKLLSSYSLIESITVCIIKPDPPIPGHYKSVAVEITRKRKG
;
A
#
# COMPACT_ATOMS: atom_id res chain seq x y z
N MET A 1 1.86 10.40 17.18
CA MET A 1 1.95 10.89 15.79
C MET A 1 0.68 10.47 15.08
N ASP A 2 0.02 11.40 14.40
CA ASP A 2 -1.29 11.16 13.79
C ASP A 2 -1.15 10.34 12.50
N LYS A 3 -2.27 9.77 12.05
CA LYS A 3 -2.27 8.82 10.94
C LYS A 3 -3.48 8.99 10.03
N ILE A 4 -3.24 8.88 8.73
CA ILE A 4 -4.26 8.58 7.73
C ILE A 4 -4.22 7.08 7.43
N ILE A 5 -5.37 6.42 7.48
CA ILE A 5 -5.47 4.96 7.39
C ILE A 5 -6.43 4.57 6.26
N LEU A 6 -5.95 3.73 5.33
CA LEU A 6 -6.78 3.08 4.32
C LEU A 6 -6.76 1.58 4.59
N ASN A 7 -7.93 1.02 4.93
CA ASN A 7 -8.07 -0.37 5.33
C ASN A 7 -8.62 -1.22 4.18
N GLN A 8 -8.05 -2.41 4.03
CA GLN A 8 -8.56 -3.50 3.20
C GLN A 8 -8.88 -3.06 1.76
N MET A 9 -7.99 -2.28 1.14
CA MET A 9 -8.13 -1.93 -0.26
C MET A 9 -7.93 -3.19 -1.11
N GLU A 10 -8.94 -3.58 -1.90
CA GLU A 10 -8.88 -4.76 -2.74
C GLU A 10 -8.56 -4.41 -4.20
N PHE A 11 -7.58 -5.11 -4.76
CA PHE A 11 -7.15 -4.96 -6.14
C PHE A 11 -6.97 -6.33 -6.80
N TYR A 12 -7.07 -6.37 -8.13
CA TYR A 12 -6.73 -7.55 -8.91
C TYR A 12 -5.39 -7.34 -9.61
N GLY A 13 -4.41 -8.20 -9.28
CA GLY A 13 -3.05 -8.06 -9.77
C GLY A 13 -2.50 -9.35 -10.32
N TYR A 14 -1.37 -9.25 -11.01
CA TYR A 14 -0.70 -10.38 -11.67
C TYR A 14 0.69 -10.62 -11.07
N HIS A 15 0.84 -10.40 -9.75
CA HIS A 15 2.12 -10.57 -9.08
C HIS A 15 2.31 -12.01 -8.57
N GLY A 16 3.50 -12.55 -8.78
CA GLY A 16 3.80 -13.91 -8.39
C GLY A 16 5.11 -14.43 -8.95
N VAL A 17 5.65 -15.43 -8.24
CA VAL A 17 6.86 -16.13 -8.68
C VAL A 17 6.50 -17.16 -9.75
N PHE A 18 5.33 -17.79 -9.63
CA PHE A 18 4.88 -18.81 -10.55
C PHE A 18 4.26 -18.19 -11.81
N LYS A 19 4.45 -18.84 -12.96
CA LYS A 19 3.95 -18.34 -14.25
C LYS A 19 2.43 -18.28 -14.26
N GLU A 20 1.81 -19.22 -13.56
CA GLU A 20 0.37 -19.38 -13.41
C GLU A 20 -0.23 -18.17 -12.67
N GLU A 21 0.43 -17.68 -11.60
CA GLU A 21 0.01 -16.47 -10.88
C GLU A 21 0.00 -15.26 -11.82
N ASN A 22 1.02 -15.11 -12.65
CA ASN A 22 1.15 -13.96 -13.56
C ASN A 22 0.20 -14.05 -14.77
N LYS A 23 -0.34 -15.25 -15.05
CA LYS A 23 -1.30 -15.47 -16.14
C LYS A 23 -2.75 -15.35 -15.68
N LEU A 24 -3.09 -15.94 -14.54
CA LEU A 24 -4.45 -15.94 -13.99
C LEU A 24 -4.73 -14.68 -13.18
N GLY A 25 -3.71 -14.14 -12.52
CA GLY A 25 -3.87 -13.10 -11.51
C GLY A 25 -4.55 -13.63 -10.25
N GLN A 26 -4.62 -12.77 -9.24
CA GLN A 26 -5.33 -13.03 -7.99
C GLN A 26 -5.66 -11.70 -7.30
N ARG A 27 -6.45 -11.77 -6.21
CA ARG A 27 -6.72 -10.62 -5.36
C ARG A 27 -5.50 -10.28 -4.50
N PHE A 28 -5.30 -8.99 -4.29
CA PHE A 28 -4.37 -8.42 -3.33
C PHE A 28 -5.14 -7.47 -2.45
N ILE A 29 -4.98 -7.62 -1.14
CA ILE A 29 -5.58 -6.72 -0.16
C ILE A 29 -4.44 -5.87 0.43
N VAL A 30 -4.66 -4.57 0.52
CA VAL A 30 -3.65 -3.62 1.00
C VAL A 30 -4.21 -2.81 2.17
N ASP A 31 -3.50 -2.85 3.29
CA ASP A 31 -3.65 -1.89 4.38
C ASP A 31 -2.53 -0.85 4.28
N LEU A 32 -2.86 0.42 4.45
CA LEU A 32 -1.91 1.53 4.40
C LEU A 32 -2.11 2.44 5.62
N GLN A 33 -1.00 2.77 6.28
CA GLN A 33 -0.93 3.85 7.27
C GLN A 33 0.11 4.87 6.84
N ALA A 34 -0.30 6.13 6.73
CA ALA A 34 0.61 7.25 6.51
C ALA A 34 0.68 8.08 7.80
N GLU A 35 1.88 8.22 8.36
CA GLU A 35 2.13 9.10 9.51
C GLU A 35 2.34 10.54 9.00
N VAL A 36 1.46 11.44 9.48
CA VAL A 36 1.35 12.84 9.06
C VAL A 36 0.94 13.65 10.30
N ASP A 37 1.49 14.84 10.51
CA ASP A 37 0.96 15.78 11.50
C ASP A 37 -0.38 16.36 11.01
N LEU A 38 -1.47 16.07 11.72
CA LEU A 38 -2.82 16.49 11.33
C LEU A 38 -3.34 17.67 12.15
N ALA A 39 -2.57 18.18 13.11
CA ALA A 39 -3.03 19.23 14.02
C ALA A 39 -3.50 20.48 13.25
N LYS A 40 -2.66 20.99 12.34
CA LYS A 40 -2.98 22.19 11.56
C LYS A 40 -4.17 21.99 10.62
N ALA A 41 -4.29 20.82 9.99
CA ALA A 41 -5.45 20.49 9.18
C ALA A 41 -6.73 20.49 10.01
N GLY A 42 -6.70 19.91 11.22
CA GLY A 42 -7.84 19.88 12.14
C GLY A 42 -8.24 21.25 12.69
N GLU A 43 -7.27 22.15 12.90
CA GLU A 43 -7.54 23.52 13.37
C GLU A 43 -8.10 24.43 12.28
N THR A 44 -7.68 24.24 11.03
CA THR A 44 -7.96 25.16 9.92
C THR A 44 -9.02 24.66 8.95
N ASP A 45 -9.37 23.37 9.00
CA ASP A 45 -10.24 22.69 8.03
C ASP A 45 -9.75 22.85 6.57
N ASP A 46 -8.42 22.86 6.37
CA ASP A 46 -7.80 23.07 5.06
C ASP A 46 -6.96 21.86 4.62
N LEU A 47 -7.37 21.27 3.50
CA LEU A 47 -6.74 20.10 2.90
C LEU A 47 -5.26 20.34 2.53
N GLN A 48 -4.82 21.59 2.33
CA GLN A 48 -3.41 21.89 2.03
C GLN A 48 -2.44 21.46 3.14
N TYR A 49 -2.94 21.30 4.36
CA TYR A 49 -2.17 20.84 5.52
C TYR A 49 -2.38 19.35 5.82
N SER A 50 -3.03 18.61 4.91
CA SER A 50 -3.23 17.17 5.02
C SER A 50 -2.87 16.48 3.70
N VAL A 51 -3.14 15.18 3.61
CA VAL A 51 -2.93 14.38 2.41
C VAL A 51 -4.27 13.82 1.95
N ASN A 52 -4.57 14.00 0.65
CA ASN A 52 -5.78 13.46 0.05
C ASN A 52 -5.72 11.93 -0.04
N TYR A 53 -6.47 11.25 0.83
CA TYR A 53 -6.55 9.78 0.85
C TYR A 53 -7.12 9.17 -0.43
N GLY A 54 -7.93 9.92 -1.20
CA GLY A 54 -8.38 9.50 -2.53
C GLY A 54 -7.22 9.38 -3.51
N GLN A 55 -6.25 10.31 -3.46
CA GLN A 55 -5.05 10.21 -4.29
C GLN A 55 -4.11 9.08 -3.80
N LEU A 56 -4.00 8.88 -2.48
CA LEU A 56 -3.25 7.73 -1.93
C LEU A 56 -3.81 6.38 -2.45
N PHE A 57 -5.14 6.23 -2.47
CA PHE A 57 -5.79 5.05 -3.03
C PHE A 57 -5.43 4.84 -4.50
N LEU A 58 -5.50 5.90 -5.31
CA LEU A 58 -5.17 5.83 -6.74
C LEU A 58 -3.70 5.46 -6.99
N ASP A 59 -2.78 6.03 -6.23
CA ASP A 59 -1.34 5.73 -6.34
C ASP A 59 -1.05 4.27 -5.94
N VAL A 60 -1.71 3.75 -4.90
CA VAL A 60 -1.61 2.33 -4.51
C VAL A 60 -2.18 1.45 -5.62
N LYS A 61 -3.37 1.79 -6.14
CA LYS A 61 -4.04 1.05 -7.22
C LYS A 61 -3.14 0.93 -8.45
N GLU A 62 -2.53 2.03 -8.88
CA GLU A 62 -1.62 2.07 -10.03
C GLU A 62 -0.48 1.04 -9.89
N ILE A 63 0.06 0.89 -8.69
CA ILE A 63 1.18 -0.02 -8.43
C ILE A 63 0.73 -1.48 -8.39
N VAL A 64 -0.40 -1.77 -7.73
CA VAL A 64 -0.89 -3.14 -7.54
C VAL A 64 -1.52 -3.71 -8.82
N GLU A 65 -2.26 -2.90 -9.57
CA GLU A 65 -2.87 -3.31 -10.85
C GLU A 65 -1.92 -3.12 -12.05
N GLY A 66 -0.77 -2.48 -11.83
CA GLY A 66 0.21 -2.17 -12.84
C GLY A 66 1.11 -3.36 -13.22
N LYS A 67 2.39 -3.05 -13.46
CA LYS A 67 3.34 -4.08 -13.93
C LYS A 67 3.47 -5.23 -12.92
N PRO A 68 3.52 -6.49 -13.38
CA PRO A 68 3.78 -7.63 -12.51
C PRO A 68 5.13 -7.53 -11.78
N TYR A 69 5.13 -7.89 -10.50
CA TYR A 69 6.31 -8.16 -9.70
C TYR A 69 6.33 -9.63 -9.30
N LYS A 70 7.51 -10.17 -9.01
CA LYS A 70 7.62 -11.55 -8.49
C LYS A 70 7.23 -11.64 -7.01
N LEU A 71 7.52 -10.59 -6.26
CA LEU A 71 7.47 -10.56 -4.79
C LEU A 71 6.50 -9.46 -4.33
N ILE A 72 5.71 -9.76 -3.30
CA ILE A 72 4.82 -8.76 -2.68
C ILE A 72 5.60 -7.72 -1.86
N GLU A 73 6.80 -8.07 -1.43
CA GLU A 73 7.79 -7.18 -0.86
C GLU A 73 8.18 -6.07 -1.85
N ALA A 74 8.31 -6.42 -3.14
CA ALA A 74 8.61 -5.42 -4.16
C ALA A 74 7.40 -4.48 -4.40
N VAL A 75 6.17 -5.01 -4.36
CA VAL A 75 4.95 -4.20 -4.45
C VAL A 75 4.89 -3.20 -3.29
N ALA A 76 5.05 -3.71 -2.06
CA ALA A 76 5.09 -2.91 -0.83
C ALA A 76 6.18 -1.82 -0.90
N GLU A 77 7.40 -2.17 -1.30
CA GLU A 77 8.51 -1.22 -1.44
C GLU A 77 8.21 -0.14 -2.49
N ASN A 78 7.59 -0.50 -3.61
CA ASN A 78 7.23 0.48 -4.63
C ASN A 78 6.14 1.45 -4.15
N ILE A 79 5.15 0.95 -3.39
CA ILE A 79 4.13 1.80 -2.75
C ILE A 79 4.79 2.80 -1.81
N THR A 80 5.56 2.32 -0.83
CA THR A 80 6.23 3.21 0.15
C THR A 80 7.10 4.27 -0.53
N ARG A 81 7.89 3.87 -1.54
CA ARG A 81 8.75 4.79 -2.29
C ARG A 81 7.96 5.85 -3.04
N LYS A 82 6.91 5.47 -3.77
CA LYS A 82 6.04 6.39 -4.52
C LYS A 82 5.39 7.41 -3.59
N LEU A 83 4.84 6.96 -2.46
CA LEU A 83 4.12 7.83 -1.54
C LEU A 83 5.10 8.79 -0.82
N LEU A 84 6.22 8.29 -0.29
CA LEU A 84 7.22 9.16 0.34
C LEU A 84 7.83 10.17 -0.65
N SER A 85 7.97 9.84 -1.94
CA SER A 85 8.47 10.79 -2.94
C SER A 85 7.42 11.83 -3.37
N SER A 86 6.13 11.48 -3.34
CA SER A 86 5.06 12.34 -3.89
C SER A 86 4.44 13.27 -2.85
N TYR A 87 4.49 12.91 -1.56
CA TYR A 87 3.85 13.67 -0.48
C TYR A 87 4.88 14.07 0.57
N SER A 88 5.30 15.34 0.57
CA SER A 88 6.29 15.87 1.51
C SER A 88 5.82 15.83 2.97
N LEU A 89 4.51 15.96 3.20
CA LEU A 89 3.90 15.92 4.55
C LEU A 89 3.95 14.53 5.20
N ILE A 90 4.16 13.47 4.43
CA ILE A 90 4.28 12.11 4.97
C ILE A 90 5.69 11.89 5.51
N GLU A 91 5.78 11.52 6.78
CA GLU A 91 7.03 11.18 7.44
C GLU A 91 7.35 9.68 7.39
N SER A 92 6.31 8.84 7.48
CA SER A 92 6.46 7.40 7.34
C SER A 92 5.24 6.76 6.68
N ILE A 93 5.49 5.64 6.00
CA ILE A 93 4.47 4.75 5.46
C ILE A 93 4.66 3.38 6.08
N THR A 94 3.58 2.81 6.59
CA THR A 94 3.45 1.37 6.82
C THR A 94 2.47 0.80 5.82
N VAL A 95 2.86 -0.25 5.10
CA VAL A 95 2.01 -0.94 4.14
C VAL A 95 2.04 -2.43 4.41
N CYS A 96 0.86 -3.04 4.45
CA CYS A 96 0.68 -4.49 4.53
C CYS A 96 0.03 -4.98 3.23
N ILE A 97 0.70 -5.92 2.55
CA ILE A 97 0.18 -6.57 1.34
C ILE A 97 -0.22 -7.99 1.71
N ILE A 98 -1.50 -8.29 1.57
CA ILE A 98 -2.11 -9.57 1.92
C ILE A 98 -2.48 -10.29 0.63
N LYS A 99 -2.04 -11.55 0.51
CA LYS A 99 -2.51 -12.50 -0.49
C LYS A 99 -3.51 -13.46 0.17
N PRO A 100 -4.82 -13.33 -0.10
CA PRO A 100 -5.82 -14.28 0.38
C PRO A 100 -5.71 -15.65 -0.29
N ASP A 101 -5.36 -15.67 -1.59
CA ASP A 101 -5.47 -16.85 -2.44
C ASP A 101 -4.11 -17.30 -3.06
N PRO A 102 -2.99 -17.36 -2.31
CA PRO A 102 -1.72 -17.84 -2.85
C PRO A 102 -1.80 -19.34 -3.19
N PRO A 103 -0.95 -19.85 -4.10
CA PRO A 103 -0.95 -21.26 -4.51
C PRO A 103 -0.26 -22.17 -3.47
N ILE A 104 -0.77 -22.19 -2.23
CA ILE A 104 -0.27 -23.03 -1.14
C ILE A 104 -1.32 -24.12 -0.87
N PRO A 105 -1.00 -25.41 -1.04
CA PRO A 105 -1.89 -26.49 -0.62
C PRO A 105 -2.07 -26.50 0.89
N GLY A 106 -3.27 -26.14 1.38
CA GLY A 106 -3.57 -26.13 2.80
C GLY A 106 -4.82 -25.32 3.15
N HIS A 107 -5.06 -25.14 4.44
CA HIS A 107 -6.16 -24.34 4.98
C HIS A 107 -5.60 -23.17 5.77
N TYR A 108 -5.88 -21.95 5.32
CA TYR A 108 -5.48 -20.71 5.96
C TYR A 108 -6.41 -19.59 5.48
N LYS A 109 -6.34 -18.43 6.15
CA LYS A 109 -7.10 -17.24 5.73
C LYS A 109 -6.37 -16.43 4.65
N SER A 110 -5.06 -16.21 4.84
CA SER A 110 -4.22 -15.44 3.94
C SER A 110 -2.75 -15.52 4.37
N VAL A 111 -1.84 -15.05 3.51
CA VAL A 111 -0.45 -14.71 3.86
C VAL A 111 -0.22 -13.22 3.64
N ALA A 112 0.76 -12.60 4.31
CA ALA A 112 1.01 -11.18 4.16
C ALA A 112 2.48 -10.80 4.38
N VAL A 113 2.88 -9.65 3.84
CA VAL A 113 4.10 -8.94 4.22
C VAL A 113 3.74 -7.53 4.68
N GLU A 114 4.41 -7.05 5.73
CA GLU A 114 4.26 -5.68 6.21
C GLU A 114 5.63 -5.02 6.28
N ILE A 115 5.72 -3.80 5.76
CA ILE A 115 6.94 -2.99 5.85
C ILE A 115 6.60 -1.58 6.32
N THR A 116 7.54 -1.00 7.06
CA THR A 116 7.55 0.44 7.37
C THR A 116 8.77 1.09 6.74
N ARG A 117 8.58 2.24 6.09
CA ARG A 117 9.65 3.11 5.58
C ARG A 117 9.44 4.51 6.11
N LYS A 118 10.52 5.12 6.59
CA LYS A 118 10.55 6.51 7.04
C LYS A 118 11.32 7.35 6.03
N ARG A 119 10.93 8.61 5.88
CA ARG A 119 11.74 9.60 5.17
C ARG A 119 13.11 9.66 5.84
N LYS A 120 14.19 9.48 5.08
CA LYS A 120 15.54 9.76 5.58
C LYS A 120 15.66 11.27 5.68
N GLY A 121 15.93 11.77 6.89
CA GLY A 121 16.26 13.18 7.14
C GLY A 121 17.59 13.57 6.49
#